data_AF-A0A2N1RL72-F1
#
_entry.id   AF-A0A2N1RL72-F1
#
_cell.length_a   1.000
_cell.length_b   1.000
_cell.length_c   1.000
_cell.angle_alpha   90.00
_cell.angle_beta   90.00
_cell.angle_gamma   90.00
#
_symmetry.space_group_name_H-M   'P 1'
#
loop_
_entity.id
_entity.type
_entity.pdbx_description
1 polymer ?
#
loop_
_entity_poly.entity_id
_entity_poly.type
_entity_poly.pdbx_seq_one_letter_code
_entity_poly.pdbx_strand_id
1 'polypeptide(L)' 'MNAKNRKTLEDIFKKPTMSSIHWKDIEALLVSIGAEISEGEGSRIRIKLNNVRAVFHRPHPKKETDKGDISW' A
#
# COMPACT_ATOMS: atom_id res chain seq x y z
N MET A 1 -1.92 14.97 -3.18
CA MET A 1 -0.59 14.43 -2.82
C MET A 1 0.18 15.42 -1.95
N ASN A 2 0.71 14.99 -0.79
CA ASN A 2 1.48 15.84 0.14
C ASN A 2 2.95 15.35 0.26
N ALA A 3 3.78 16.06 1.02
CA ALA A 3 5.19 15.68 1.22
C ALA A 3 5.39 14.28 1.80
N LYS A 4 4.51 13.87 2.74
CA LYS A 4 4.54 12.53 3.33
C LYS A 4 4.25 11.45 2.28
N ASN A 5 3.24 11.65 1.45
CA ASN A 5 2.88 10.71 0.38
C ASN A 5 3.99 10.59 -0.65
N ARG A 6 4.68 11.69 -1.01
CA ARG A 6 5.84 11.63 -1.90
C ARG A 6 6.96 10.78 -1.28
N LYS A 7 7.25 10.96 0.01
CA LYS A 7 8.22 10.13 0.73
C LYS A 7 7.82 8.65 0.74
N THR A 8 6.55 8.35 1.02
CA THR A 8 6.03 6.98 0.95
C THR A 8 6.22 6.37 -0.44
N LEU A 9 5.94 7.14 -1.50
CA LEU A 9 6.14 6.69 -2.87
C LEU A 9 7.62 6.38 -3.15
N GLU A 10 8.53 7.25 -2.73
CA GLU A 10 9.98 7.04 -2.85
C GLU A 10 10.44 5.80 -2.08
N ASP A 11 9.95 5.60 -0.85
CA ASP A 11 10.29 4.46 -0.01
C ASP A 11 9.79 3.12 -0.60
N ILE A 12 8.61 3.10 -1.25
CA ILE A 12 8.07 1.92 -1.95
C ILE A 12 8.97 1.51 -3.12
N PHE A 13 9.44 2.47 -3.91
CA PHE A 13 10.27 2.21 -5.10
C PHE A 13 11.77 2.08 -4.80
N LYS A 14 12.19 2.33 -3.57
CA LYS A 14 13.58 2.17 -3.13
C LYS A 14 13.99 0.69 -3.20
N LYS A 15 15.26 0.45 -3.54
CA LYS A 15 15.86 -0.90 -3.56
C LYS A 15 17.06 -0.93 -2.59
N PRO A 16 17.07 -1.79 -1.56
CA PRO A 16 16.00 -2.71 -1.16
C PRO A 16 14.74 -1.97 -0.70
N THR A 17 13.56 -2.58 -0.90
CA THR A 17 12.29 -2.03 -0.43
C THR A 17 12.33 -1.88 1.09
N MET A 18 11.98 -0.70 1.57
CA MET A 18 11.99 -0.40 3.01
C MET A 18 10.89 -1.23 3.70
N SER A 19 11.24 -2.02 4.71
CA SER A 19 10.27 -2.81 5.50
C SER A 19 9.47 -1.97 6.51
N SER A 20 9.87 -0.71 6.72
CA SER A 20 9.29 0.18 7.75
C SER A 20 8.13 1.06 7.25
N ILE A 21 7.58 0.79 6.06
CA ILE A 21 6.48 1.58 5.51
C ILE A 21 5.18 1.13 6.18
N HIS A 22 4.52 2.05 6.87
CA HIS A 22 3.25 1.73 7.51
C HIS A 22 2.15 1.61 6.45
N TRP A 23 1.32 0.56 6.54
CA TRP A 23 0.20 0.34 5.61
C TRP A 23 -0.72 1.57 5.47
N LYS A 24 -1.01 2.27 6.57
CA LYS A 24 -1.81 3.51 6.56
C LYS A 24 -1.21 4.61 5.67
N ASP A 25 0.11 4.66 5.56
CA ASP A 25 0.79 5.64 4.72
C ASP A 25 0.68 5.26 3.23
N ILE A 26 0.63 3.96 2.92
CA ILE A 26 0.36 3.44 1.58
C ILE A 26 -1.10 3.75 1.19
N GLU A 27 -2.06 3.49 2.08
CA GLU A 27 -3.48 3.83 1.87
C GLU A 27 -3.65 5.33 1.62
N ALA A 28 -3.03 6.18 2.44
CA ALA A 28 -3.09 7.63 2.28
C ALA A 28 -2.46 8.12 0.96
N LEU A 29 -1.34 7.52 0.52
CA LEU A 29 -0.74 7.78 -0.78
C LEU A 29 -1.72 7.43 -1.90
N LEU A 30 -2.27 6.21 -1.88
CA LEU A 30 -3.19 5.69 -2.91
C LEU A 30 -4.46 6.54 -3.03
N VAL A 31 -5.10 6.87 -1.90
CA VAL A 31 -6.26 7.78 -1.89
C VAL A 31 -5.87 9.15 -2.46
N SER A 32 -4.67 9.64 -2.17
CA SER A 32 -4.23 10.97 -2.65
C SER A 32 -3.95 11.06 -4.14
N ILE A 33 -3.83 9.91 -4.83
CA ILE A 33 -3.68 9.80 -6.28
C ILE A 33 -4.97 9.29 -6.96
N GLY A 34 -6.08 9.23 -6.21
CA GLY A 34 -7.40 8.88 -6.75
C GLY A 34 -7.72 7.39 -6.75
N ALA A 35 -7.03 6.58 -5.94
CA ALA A 35 -7.37 5.16 -5.81
C ALA A 35 -8.66 4.97 -4.99
N GLU A 36 -9.50 4.06 -5.43
CA GLU A 36 -10.64 3.55 -4.69
C GLU A 36 -10.18 2.31 -3.90
N ILE A 37 -10.38 2.31 -2.58
CA ILE A 37 -10.01 1.21 -1.68
C ILE A 37 -11.28 0.61 -1.11
N SER A 38 -11.43 -0.72 -1.19
CA SER A 38 -12.54 -1.46 -0.60
C SER A 38 -12.06 -2.69 0.16
N GLU A 39 -12.65 -2.92 1.32
CA GLU A 39 -12.40 -4.14 2.12
C GLU A 39 -13.22 -5.29 1.52
N GLY A 40 -12.57 -6.42 1.27
CA GLY A 40 -13.21 -7.67 0.87
C GLY A 40 -13.50 -8.57 2.06
N GLU A 41 -13.89 -9.81 1.79
CA GLU A 41 -14.06 -10.82 2.83
C GLU A 41 -12.69 -11.21 3.44
N GLY A 42 -12.62 -11.20 4.78
CA GLY A 42 -11.39 -11.48 5.54
C GLY A 42 -10.42 -10.29 5.57
N SER A 43 -9.11 -10.56 5.52
CA SER A 43 -8.07 -9.53 5.53
C SER A 43 -7.77 -8.94 4.14
N ARG A 44 -8.65 -9.11 3.14
CA ARG A 44 -8.37 -8.70 1.76
C ARG A 44 -8.69 -7.22 1.53
N ILE A 45 -7.77 -6.49 0.91
CA ILE A 45 -7.95 -5.11 0.49
C ILE A 45 -7.90 -5.06 -1.04
N ARG A 46 -8.93 -4.49 -1.66
CA ARG A 46 -9.01 -4.29 -3.11
C ARG A 46 -8.76 -2.83 -3.41
N ILE A 47 -7.82 -2.57 -4.31
CA ILE A 47 -7.40 -1.23 -4.72
C ILE A 47 -7.66 -1.09 -6.21
N LYS A 48 -8.35 -0.02 -6.61
CA LYS A 48 -8.59 0.33 -8.00
C LYS A 48 -8.02 1.71 -8.28
N LEU A 49 -7.09 1.82 -9.22
CA LEU A 49 -6.46 3.07 -9.63
C LEU A 49 -6.39 3.12 -11.15
N ASN A 50 -6.95 4.16 -11.79
CA ASN A 50 -6.90 4.34 -13.24
C ASN A 50 -7.27 3.08 -14.05
N ASN A 51 -8.35 2.41 -13.64
CA ASN A 51 -8.84 1.15 -14.21
C ASN A 51 -7.96 -0.10 -13.96
N VAL A 52 -6.83 0.04 -13.29
CA VAL A 52 -6.01 -1.07 -12.80
C VAL A 52 -6.54 -1.53 -11.44
N ARG A 53 -6.70 -2.84 -11.24
CA ARG A 53 -7.16 -3.44 -9.99
C ARG A 53 -6.04 -4.30 -9.40
N ALA A 54 -5.79 -4.13 -8.12
CA ALA A 54 -4.88 -4.96 -7.34
C ALA A 54 -5.59 -5.44 -6.06
N VAL A 55 -5.29 -6.68 -5.66
CA VAL A 55 -5.80 -7.27 -4.41
C VAL A 55 -4.60 -7.55 -3.53
N PHE A 56 -4.62 -6.99 -2.33
CA PHE A 56 -3.59 -7.18 -1.32
C PHE A 56 -4.19 -7.90 -0.12
N HIS A 57 -3.35 -8.64 0.61
CA HIS A 57 -3.67 -9.08 1.95
C HIS A 57 -3.23 -7.98 2.93
N ARG A 58 -4.11 -7.59 3.84
CA ARG A 58 -3.74 -6.72 4.96
C ARG A 58 -2.71 -7.50 5.78
N PRO A 59 -1.48 -7.00 5.94
CA PRO A 59 -0.56 -7.62 6.88
C PRO A 59 -1.23 -7.61 8.24
N HIS A 60 -1.35 -8.78 8.86
CA HIS A 60 -1.92 -8.91 10.20
C HIS A 60 -1.15 -7.99 11.17
N PRO A 61 -1.78 -7.50 12.27
CA PRO A 61 -1.37 -6.32 13.03
C PRO A 61 0.01 -6.35 13.74
N LYS A 62 0.93 -7.24 13.36
CA LYS A 62 2.36 -7.05 13.62
C LYS A 62 2.95 -6.04 12.62
N LYS A 63 2.66 -4.76 12.87
CA LYS A 63 3.37 -3.49 12.57
C LYS A 63 4.33 -3.29 11.36
N GLU A 64 4.71 -4.27 10.58
CA GLU A 64 5.67 -4.11 9.47
C GLU A 64 5.23 -5.02 8.31
N THR A 65 5.19 -4.46 7.09
CA THR A 65 4.86 -5.23 5.89
C THR A 65 5.95 -6.26 5.66
N ASP A 66 5.60 -7.55 5.70
CA ASP A 66 6.55 -8.62 5.46
C ASP A 66 6.89 -8.68 3.96
N LYS A 67 8.12 -9.08 3.66
CA LYS A 67 8.75 -9.05 2.33
C LYS A 67 7.97 -9.83 1.25
N GLY A 68 7.02 -10.68 1.65
CA GLY A 68 6.19 -11.51 0.80
C GLY A 68 4.95 -10.82 0.21
N ASP A 69 4.55 -9.64 0.68
CA ASP A 69 3.35 -8.94 0.17
C ASP A 69 3.62 -8.04 -1.05
N ILE A 70 4.86 -8.02 -1.57
CA ILE A 70 5.36 -7.08 -2.59
C ILE A 70 5.92 -7.73 -3.86
N SER A 71 5.77 -9.06 -4.04
CA SER A 71 6.20 -9.74 -5.26
C SER A 71 5.05 -9.84 -6.27
N TRP A 72 5.29 -9.28 -7.47
CA TRP A 72 4.45 -9.38 -8.67
C TRP A 72 4.42 -10.81 -9.23
#